data_AF-B1A088-F1
#
_entry.id   AF-B1A088-F1
#
_cell.length_a   1.000
_cell.length_b   1.000
_cell.length_c   1.000
_cell.angle_alpha   90.00
_cell.angle_beta   90.00
_cell.angle_gamma   90.00
#
_symmetry.space_group_name_H-M   'P 1'
#
loop_
_entity.id
_entity.type
_entity.pdbx_description
1 polymer ?
#
loop_
_entity_poly.entity_id
_entity_poly.type
_entity_poly.pdbx_seq_one_letter_code
_entity_poly.pdbx_strand_id
1 'polypeptide(L)'
;GVAADGVKAWKGIRYAAPPIGDLRFRAPQPPERWTEVADATVFGPACPQPVFPNMPLDLGAPQGEDCLRLNVWASADTQPGDVKPVMVWLHGGAYVLGSSSQTLYDGRRLVSHGDVVVVTVNYRLGALGFLDLSSLNSAGRSFDSNVGLRDVLAALKWVRDNITAFGGDPRRVTLFGESAGAGIVTTLLASPAAAGLFAAAIAQSSPATSVYDRDRAGRVAEAFLGKLGITASESRRLIDMPMAAILAASQQVFDEVPVRNPGTLAFVPIVDGDVLADYPV
;
A
#
# COMPACT_ATOMS: atom_id res chain seq x y z
N GLY A 1 14.95 17.25 0.24
CA GLY A 1 13.61 17.65 -0.23
C GLY A 1 13.72 18.88 -1.12
N VAL A 2 12.61 19.34 -1.67
CA VAL A 2 12.50 20.56 -2.51
C VAL A 2 11.60 21.59 -1.83
N ALA A 3 11.80 22.87 -2.15
CA ALA A 3 10.91 23.95 -1.74
C ALA A 3 10.54 24.81 -2.95
N ALA A 4 9.25 24.99 -3.21
CA ALA A 4 8.72 25.80 -4.31
C ALA A 4 7.29 26.25 -3.98
N ASP A 5 6.90 27.44 -4.47
CA ASP A 5 5.53 27.98 -4.33
C ASP A 5 4.97 27.97 -2.90
N GLY A 6 5.82 28.26 -1.91
CA GLY A 6 5.42 28.27 -0.50
C GLY A 6 5.20 26.87 0.11
N VAL A 7 5.68 25.80 -0.53
CA VAL A 7 5.56 24.41 -0.07
C VAL A 7 6.92 23.74 -0.03
N LYS A 8 7.19 22.97 1.03
CA LYS A 8 8.26 21.98 1.12
C LYS A 8 7.71 20.60 0.77
N ALA A 9 8.46 19.83 -0.01
CA ALA A 9 8.14 18.45 -0.33
C ALA A 9 9.36 17.54 -0.18
N TRP A 10 9.14 16.36 0.37
CA TRP A 10 10.10 15.27 0.41
C TRP A 10 9.46 14.06 -0.24
N LYS A 11 10.00 13.62 -1.37
CA LYS A 11 9.40 12.60 -2.22
C LYS A 11 10.27 11.34 -2.23
N GLY A 12 9.66 10.18 -2.36
CA GLY A 12 10.38 8.91 -2.48
C GLY A 12 11.06 8.43 -1.19
N ILE A 13 10.61 8.88 -0.02
CA ILE A 13 11.17 8.43 1.27
C ILE A 13 10.84 6.96 1.47
N ARG A 14 11.86 6.16 1.77
CA ARG A 14 11.70 4.74 2.08
C ARG A 14 11.15 4.55 3.48
N TYR A 15 10.00 3.86 3.62
CA TYR A 15 9.48 3.46 4.93
C TYR A 15 9.70 1.96 5.25
N ALA A 16 10.08 1.16 4.25
CA ALA A 16 10.40 -0.27 4.40
C ALA A 16 11.50 -0.72 3.43
N ALA A 17 12.16 -1.83 3.75
CA ALA A 17 13.12 -2.48 2.86
C ALA A 17 12.45 -2.86 1.52
N PRO A 18 13.19 -2.87 0.39
CA PRO A 18 12.65 -3.31 -0.90
C PRO A 18 12.06 -4.73 -0.79
N PRO A 19 10.79 -4.96 -1.17
CA PRO A 19 10.12 -6.26 -1.05
C PRO A 19 10.49 -7.20 -2.22
N ILE A 20 11.79 -7.38 -2.46
CA ILE A 20 12.36 -8.20 -3.53
C ILE A 20 12.94 -9.50 -3.01
N GLY A 21 13.16 -10.47 -3.91
CA GLY A 21 13.73 -11.77 -3.56
C GLY A 21 12.94 -12.43 -2.43
N ASP A 22 13.63 -12.88 -1.39
CA ASP A 22 13.02 -13.55 -0.23
C ASP A 22 12.03 -12.68 0.57
N LEU A 23 11.94 -11.36 0.31
CA LEU A 23 10.92 -10.47 0.88
C LEU A 23 9.67 -10.31 0.01
N ARG A 24 9.69 -10.84 -1.22
CA ARG A 24 8.52 -10.86 -2.10
C ARG A 24 7.42 -11.69 -1.43
N PHE A 25 6.20 -11.15 -1.36
CA PHE A 25 5.04 -11.74 -0.65
C PHE A 25 5.17 -11.90 0.88
N ARG A 26 6.11 -11.17 1.51
CA ARG A 26 6.25 -11.12 2.97
C ARG A 26 5.94 -9.76 3.56
N ALA A 27 5.65 -9.73 4.85
CA ALA A 27 5.46 -8.51 5.61
C ALA A 27 6.67 -7.57 5.44
N PRO A 28 6.43 -6.25 5.30
CA PRO A 28 7.50 -5.27 5.11
C PRO A 28 8.48 -5.32 6.30
N GLN A 29 9.76 -5.26 5.99
CA GLN A 29 10.83 -5.17 6.99
C GLN A 29 11.31 -3.71 7.11
N PRO A 30 11.85 -3.29 8.25
CA PRO A 30 12.49 -1.99 8.38
C PRO A 30 13.55 -1.80 7.29
N PRO A 31 13.68 -0.59 6.72
CA PRO A 31 14.74 -0.32 5.77
C PRO A 31 16.11 -0.45 6.43
N GLU A 32 17.13 -0.74 5.64
CA GLU A 32 18.52 -0.64 6.10
C GLU A 32 18.80 0.77 6.61
N ARG A 33 19.54 0.90 7.71
CA ARG A 33 19.89 2.21 8.25
C ARG A 33 20.97 2.85 7.39
N TRP A 34 20.88 4.16 7.21
CA TRP A 34 21.87 4.94 6.50
C TRP A 34 22.28 6.18 7.31
N THR A 35 23.48 6.70 7.08
CA THR A 35 24.00 7.94 7.70
C THR A 35 24.03 9.10 6.74
N GLU A 36 24.18 8.83 5.44
CA GLU A 36 24.29 9.85 4.41
C GLU A 36 22.94 10.52 4.12
N VAL A 37 22.96 11.76 3.64
CA VAL A 37 21.72 12.44 3.24
C VAL A 37 21.12 11.72 2.04
N ALA A 38 19.88 11.22 2.19
CA ALA A 38 19.13 10.63 1.09
C ALA A 38 18.48 11.70 0.21
N ASP A 39 18.56 11.52 -1.11
CA ASP A 39 17.81 12.35 -2.05
C ASP A 39 16.31 12.04 -1.92
N ALA A 40 15.54 13.08 -1.58
CA ALA A 40 14.09 13.06 -1.47
C ALA A 40 13.45 14.17 -2.32
N THR A 41 14.02 14.46 -3.49
CA THR A 41 13.53 15.50 -4.41
C THR A 41 12.61 14.95 -5.51
N VAL A 42 12.71 13.65 -5.80
CA VAL A 42 11.95 12.94 -6.85
C VAL A 42 11.07 11.86 -6.25
N PHE A 43 9.96 11.54 -6.91
CA PHE A 43 9.12 10.41 -6.51
C PHE A 43 9.89 9.10 -6.64
N GLY A 44 9.66 8.20 -5.68
CA GLY A 44 10.12 6.82 -5.80
C GLY A 44 9.25 6.02 -6.78
N PRO A 45 9.64 4.78 -7.12
CA PRO A 45 8.90 3.96 -8.07
C PRO A 45 7.46 3.69 -7.63
N ALA A 46 6.52 3.70 -8.58
CA ALA A 46 5.19 3.14 -8.39
C ALA A 46 5.30 1.61 -8.24
N CYS A 47 4.37 0.99 -7.49
CA CYS A 47 4.39 -0.47 -7.37
C CYS A 47 4.07 -1.15 -8.71
N PRO A 48 4.65 -2.33 -8.99
CA PRO A 48 4.36 -3.08 -10.21
C PRO A 48 2.86 -3.36 -10.33
N GLN A 49 2.30 -3.04 -11.48
CA GLN A 49 0.88 -3.15 -11.76
C GLN A 49 0.63 -3.30 -13.26
N PRO A 50 -0.44 -4.01 -13.67
CA PRO A 50 -0.82 -4.09 -15.07
C PRO A 50 -1.13 -2.71 -15.67
N VAL A 51 -0.93 -2.58 -16.98
CA VAL A 51 -1.39 -1.41 -17.74
C VAL A 51 -2.78 -1.74 -18.29
N PHE A 52 -3.78 -0.92 -17.96
CA PHE A 52 -5.15 -1.07 -18.45
C PHE A 52 -5.35 -0.12 -19.64
N PRO A 53 -5.41 -0.62 -20.90
CA PRO A 53 -5.46 0.25 -22.08
C PRO A 53 -6.68 1.17 -22.13
N ASN A 54 -7.80 0.70 -21.58
CA ASN A 54 -9.06 1.44 -21.54
C ASN A 54 -9.16 2.41 -20.35
N MET A 55 -8.17 2.40 -19.46
CA MET A 55 -8.08 3.29 -18.30
C MET A 55 -6.60 3.70 -18.09
N PRO A 56 -6.04 4.48 -19.02
CA PRO A 56 -4.64 4.90 -18.91
C PRO A 56 -4.46 5.75 -17.66
N LEU A 57 -3.47 5.40 -16.84
CA LEU A 57 -3.16 6.09 -15.61
C LEU A 57 -1.73 6.63 -15.65
N ASP A 58 -1.57 7.94 -15.50
CA ASP A 58 -0.27 8.53 -15.26
C ASP A 58 0.14 8.28 -13.80
N LEU A 59 1.01 7.29 -13.60
CA LEU A 59 1.52 6.92 -12.28
C LEU A 59 2.46 7.98 -11.68
N GLY A 60 2.94 8.96 -12.46
CA GLY A 60 3.86 10.01 -12.03
C GLY A 60 5.30 9.55 -11.74
N ALA A 61 5.57 8.24 -11.84
CA ALA A 61 6.90 7.64 -11.71
C ALA A 61 6.95 6.29 -12.45
N PRO A 62 8.14 5.82 -12.86
CA PRO A 62 8.32 4.47 -13.37
C PRO A 62 7.89 3.40 -12.35
N GLN A 63 7.47 2.23 -12.82
CA GLN A 63 7.19 1.10 -11.94
C GLN A 63 8.49 0.41 -11.49
N GLY A 64 8.50 -0.13 -10.28
CA GLY A 64 9.60 -0.97 -9.79
C GLY A 64 9.25 -1.65 -8.48
N GLU A 65 9.80 -2.83 -8.20
CA GLU A 65 9.50 -3.55 -6.95
C GLU A 65 9.94 -2.81 -5.69
N ASP A 66 10.93 -1.91 -5.81
CA ASP A 66 11.37 -1.03 -4.74
C ASP A 66 10.40 0.15 -4.50
N CYS A 67 9.12 -0.16 -4.33
CA CYS A 67 8.03 0.82 -4.31
C CYS A 67 7.51 1.19 -2.92
N LEU A 68 8.03 0.63 -1.82
CA LEU A 68 7.59 0.94 -0.44
C LEU A 68 8.11 2.32 0.00
N ARG A 69 7.50 3.33 -0.62
CA ARG A 69 7.87 4.73 -0.58
C ARG A 69 6.69 5.58 -0.13
N LEU A 70 6.98 6.65 0.57
CA LEU A 70 6.02 7.68 0.92
C LEU A 70 6.59 9.06 0.59
N ASN A 71 5.70 10.04 0.59
CA ASN A 71 6.03 11.43 0.29
C ASN A 71 5.40 12.31 1.37
N VAL A 72 6.07 13.40 1.74
CA VAL A 72 5.61 14.36 2.74
C VAL A 72 5.56 15.75 2.12
N TRP A 73 4.47 16.48 2.38
CA TRP A 73 4.30 17.88 2.02
C TRP A 73 3.97 18.70 3.26
N ALA A 74 4.52 19.90 3.35
CA ALA A 74 4.22 20.88 4.38
C ALA A 74 4.38 22.29 3.82
N SER A 75 3.70 23.27 4.40
CA SER A 75 3.91 24.68 4.06
C SER A 75 5.35 25.12 4.36
N ALA A 76 5.91 26.04 3.57
CA ALA A 76 7.32 26.40 3.65
C ALA A 76 7.74 27.05 4.98
N ASP A 77 6.79 27.65 5.70
CA ASP A 77 6.96 28.18 7.04
C ASP A 77 6.98 27.10 8.13
N THR A 78 6.47 25.89 7.84
CA THR A 78 6.40 24.78 8.80
C THR A 78 7.80 24.32 9.20
N GLN A 79 8.02 24.21 10.50
CA GLN A 79 9.25 23.79 11.16
C GLN A 79 9.08 22.47 11.93
N PRO A 80 10.19 21.74 12.18
CA PRO A 80 10.17 20.59 13.08
C PRO A 80 9.59 20.97 14.45
N GLY A 81 8.62 20.22 14.94
CA GLY A 81 7.97 20.46 16.24
C GLY A 81 6.73 21.35 16.23
N ASP A 82 6.27 21.86 15.08
CA ASP A 82 5.07 22.71 14.98
C ASP A 82 3.74 22.02 15.34
N VAL A 83 3.75 20.69 15.54
CA VAL A 83 2.59 19.86 15.97
C VAL A 83 1.32 20.05 15.13
N LYS A 84 1.48 20.21 13.81
CA LYS A 84 0.38 20.35 12.85
C LYS A 84 -0.40 19.03 12.68
N PRO A 85 -1.72 19.07 12.41
CA PRO A 85 -2.47 17.89 12.00
C PRO A 85 -1.81 17.19 10.79
N VAL A 86 -1.86 15.86 10.76
CA VAL A 86 -1.27 15.06 9.69
C VAL A 86 -2.37 14.34 8.94
N MET A 87 -2.40 14.43 7.62
CA MET A 87 -3.31 13.69 6.75
C MET A 87 -2.53 12.66 5.94
N VAL A 88 -2.85 11.37 6.11
CA VAL A 88 -2.17 10.25 5.41
C VAL A 88 -3.10 9.68 4.34
N TRP A 89 -2.74 9.86 3.07
CA TRP A 89 -3.52 9.45 1.91
C TRP A 89 -3.18 8.04 1.43
N LEU A 90 -4.24 7.25 1.22
CA LEU A 90 -4.21 5.94 0.57
C LEU A 90 -4.96 6.03 -0.77
N HIS A 91 -4.26 5.77 -1.87
CA HIS A 91 -4.87 5.84 -3.20
C HIS A 91 -5.88 4.72 -3.44
N GLY A 92 -6.81 4.94 -4.39
CA GLY A 92 -7.73 3.91 -4.88
C GLY A 92 -7.09 3.00 -5.93
N GLY A 93 -7.93 2.28 -6.69
CA GLY A 93 -7.50 1.45 -7.83
C GLY A 93 -7.75 -0.04 -7.67
N ALA A 94 -8.89 -0.43 -7.07
CA ALA A 94 -9.34 -1.81 -6.92
C ALA A 94 -8.27 -2.78 -6.36
N TYR A 95 -7.36 -2.26 -5.54
CA TYR A 95 -6.19 -2.95 -4.97
C TYR A 95 -5.17 -3.44 -6.00
N VAL A 96 -5.34 -3.20 -7.30
CA VAL A 96 -4.47 -3.71 -8.38
C VAL A 96 -3.69 -2.62 -9.12
N LEU A 97 -4.10 -1.36 -9.00
CA LEU A 97 -3.47 -0.22 -9.66
C LEU A 97 -3.46 1.01 -8.76
N GLY A 98 -2.73 2.03 -9.18
CA GLY A 98 -2.59 3.33 -8.51
C GLY A 98 -1.17 3.60 -8.00
N SER A 99 -0.91 4.85 -7.64
CA SER A 99 0.34 5.29 -7.05
C SER A 99 0.14 6.58 -6.24
N SER A 100 0.91 6.72 -5.16
CA SER A 100 1.01 7.95 -4.35
C SER A 100 1.63 9.14 -5.10
N SER A 101 2.26 8.90 -6.24
CA SER A 101 2.91 9.90 -7.11
C SER A 101 2.02 10.42 -8.23
N GLN A 102 0.78 9.94 -8.36
CA GLN A 102 -0.16 10.48 -9.36
C GLN A 102 -0.40 11.98 -9.13
N THR A 103 -0.41 12.77 -10.20
CA THR A 103 -0.63 14.23 -10.15
C THR A 103 -1.92 14.62 -9.41
N LEU A 104 -2.94 13.76 -9.47
CA LEU A 104 -4.21 13.95 -8.74
C LEU A 104 -4.02 14.05 -7.22
N TYR A 105 -2.99 13.40 -6.67
CA TYR A 105 -2.73 13.32 -5.23
C TYR A 105 -1.61 14.25 -4.76
N ASP A 106 -1.25 15.24 -5.60
CA ASP A 106 -0.25 16.24 -5.22
C ASP A 106 -0.72 17.04 -3.99
N GLY A 107 0.00 16.88 -2.87
CA GLY A 107 -0.34 17.47 -1.59
C GLY A 107 -0.26 19.00 -1.53
N ARG A 108 0.33 19.68 -2.54
CA ARG A 108 0.53 21.14 -2.53
C ARG A 108 -0.74 21.92 -2.23
N ARG A 109 -1.85 21.58 -2.89
CA ARG A 109 -3.12 22.31 -2.68
C ARG A 109 -3.65 22.19 -1.26
N LEU A 110 -3.53 21.00 -0.65
CA LEU A 110 -4.01 20.78 0.71
C LEU A 110 -3.15 21.53 1.74
N VAL A 111 -1.83 21.55 1.58
CA VAL A 111 -0.94 22.25 2.54
C VAL A 111 -0.94 23.77 2.33
N SER A 112 -1.13 24.27 1.10
CA SER A 112 -1.21 25.70 0.83
C SER A 112 -2.50 26.36 1.36
N HIS A 113 -3.58 25.58 1.50
CA HIS A 113 -4.88 26.09 1.96
C HIS A 113 -5.30 25.56 3.34
N GLY A 114 -4.64 24.50 3.83
CA GLY A 114 -4.88 23.89 5.12
C GLY A 114 -3.61 23.96 5.96
N ASP A 115 -3.76 24.26 7.25
CA ASP A 115 -2.66 24.21 8.21
C ASP A 115 -2.37 22.76 8.62
N VAL A 116 -1.88 21.95 7.66
CA VAL A 116 -1.68 20.50 7.81
C VAL A 116 -0.38 20.02 7.16
N VAL A 117 0.12 18.87 7.61
CA VAL A 117 1.13 18.07 6.90
C VAL A 117 0.41 16.95 6.14
N VAL A 118 0.75 16.75 4.88
CA VAL A 118 0.18 15.67 4.04
C VAL A 118 1.23 14.61 3.79
N VAL A 119 0.83 13.34 3.90
CA VAL A 119 1.64 12.17 3.56
C VAL A 119 0.90 11.35 2.52
N THR A 120 1.53 10.96 1.41
CA THR A 120 0.96 9.99 0.46
C THR A 120 1.82 8.74 0.44
N VAL A 121 1.19 7.56 0.34
CA VAL A 121 1.85 6.27 0.59
C VAL A 121 1.63 5.32 -0.59
N ASN A 122 2.70 4.73 -1.11
CA ASN A 122 2.60 3.52 -1.93
C ASN A 122 2.50 2.29 -1.05
N TYR A 123 1.74 1.29 -1.47
CA TYR A 123 1.66 -0.04 -0.86
C TYR A 123 1.55 -1.09 -1.96
N ARG A 124 1.96 -2.34 -1.71
CA ARG A 124 1.94 -3.39 -2.74
C ARG A 124 0.51 -3.68 -3.22
N LEU A 125 0.40 -4.02 -4.50
CA LEU A 125 -0.86 -4.16 -5.24
C LEU A 125 -1.03 -5.56 -5.82
N GLY A 126 -2.26 -5.88 -6.23
CA GLY A 126 -2.64 -7.13 -6.88
C GLY A 126 -2.10 -8.34 -6.16
N ALA A 127 -1.53 -9.28 -6.92
CA ALA A 127 -0.97 -10.48 -6.35
C ALA A 127 0.18 -10.23 -5.35
N LEU A 128 0.93 -9.14 -5.48
CA LEU A 128 2.06 -8.82 -4.61
C LEU A 128 1.65 -8.32 -3.22
N GLY A 129 0.44 -7.77 -3.10
CA GLY A 129 -0.07 -7.17 -1.86
C GLY A 129 -1.27 -7.88 -1.25
N PHE A 130 -2.12 -8.50 -2.06
CA PHE A 130 -3.46 -8.95 -1.64
C PHE A 130 -3.79 -10.38 -2.09
N LEU A 131 -2.77 -11.17 -2.45
CA LEU A 131 -2.90 -12.62 -2.61
C LEU A 131 -2.48 -13.30 -1.30
N ASP A 132 -3.36 -14.11 -0.72
CA ASP A 132 -2.99 -14.94 0.43
C ASP A 132 -2.35 -16.24 -0.04
N LEU A 133 -1.05 -16.37 0.22
CA LEU A 133 -0.29 -17.60 -0.03
C LEU A 133 0.06 -18.32 1.28
N SER A 134 -0.43 -17.85 2.43
CA SER A 134 -0.02 -18.35 3.74
C SER A 134 -0.39 -19.83 3.98
N SER A 135 -1.41 -20.34 3.29
CA SER A 135 -1.77 -21.77 3.28
C SER A 135 -0.71 -22.66 2.61
N LEU A 136 0.20 -22.08 1.81
CA LEU A 136 1.27 -22.79 1.10
C LEU A 136 2.57 -22.85 1.91
N ASN A 137 2.56 -22.32 3.13
CA ASN A 137 3.72 -22.31 4.02
C ASN A 137 4.14 -23.72 4.42
N SER A 138 5.44 -23.93 4.52
CA SER A 138 6.06 -25.19 4.92
C SER A 138 7.38 -24.90 5.64
N ALA A 139 8.06 -25.92 6.18
CA ALA A 139 9.32 -25.71 6.91
C ALA A 139 10.34 -24.94 6.04
N GLY A 140 10.71 -23.73 6.46
CA GLY A 140 11.62 -22.84 5.73
C GLY A 140 10.99 -21.98 4.63
N ARG A 141 9.66 -21.96 4.51
CA ARG A 141 8.89 -21.16 3.55
C ARG A 141 7.84 -20.34 4.28
N SER A 142 7.92 -19.01 4.15
CA SER A 142 6.97 -18.09 4.80
C SER A 142 6.49 -17.04 3.82
N PHE A 143 5.22 -17.14 3.44
CA PHE A 143 4.38 -16.10 2.89
C PHE A 143 3.54 -15.52 4.01
N ASP A 144 3.33 -14.21 3.97
CA ASP A 144 2.48 -13.52 4.94
C ASP A 144 1.14 -13.14 4.29
N SER A 145 0.08 -13.09 5.09
CA SER A 145 -1.23 -12.59 4.67
C SER A 145 -1.27 -11.07 4.69
N ASN A 146 -2.26 -10.48 3.99
CA ASN A 146 -2.58 -9.04 4.06
C ASN A 146 -1.36 -8.13 3.85
N VAL A 147 -0.47 -8.51 2.95
CA VAL A 147 0.83 -7.87 2.74
C VAL A 147 0.70 -6.37 2.45
N GLY A 148 -0.25 -5.97 1.61
CA GLY A 148 -0.55 -4.57 1.31
C GLY A 148 -1.10 -3.79 2.51
N LEU A 149 -1.88 -4.43 3.41
CA LEU A 149 -2.27 -3.80 4.67
C LEU A 149 -1.07 -3.63 5.60
N ARG A 150 -0.18 -4.61 5.65
CA ARG A 150 1.04 -4.54 6.47
C ARG A 150 1.98 -3.44 5.98
N ASP A 151 2.03 -3.18 4.67
CA ASP A 151 2.72 -2.03 4.08
C ASP A 151 2.17 -0.71 4.60
N VAL A 152 0.84 -0.55 4.59
CA VAL A 152 0.18 0.66 5.14
C VAL A 152 0.44 0.80 6.64
N LEU A 153 0.37 -0.30 7.41
CA LEU A 153 0.71 -0.29 8.84
C LEU A 153 2.18 0.11 9.08
N ALA A 154 3.11 -0.32 8.24
CA ALA A 154 4.51 0.08 8.31
C ALA A 154 4.69 1.57 7.99
N ALA A 155 3.99 2.10 6.99
CA ALA A 155 3.99 3.52 6.68
C ALA A 155 3.40 4.36 7.83
N LEU A 156 2.32 3.91 8.46
CA LEU A 156 1.74 4.58 9.62
C LEU A 156 2.66 4.57 10.85
N LYS A 157 3.39 3.46 11.08
CA LYS A 157 4.45 3.42 12.11
C LYS A 157 5.56 4.40 11.78
N TRP A 158 5.96 4.50 10.51
CA TRP A 158 6.93 5.51 10.07
C TRP A 158 6.42 6.93 10.35
N VAL A 159 5.14 7.23 10.06
CA VAL A 159 4.54 8.54 10.37
C VAL A 159 4.59 8.82 11.86
N ARG A 160 4.15 7.88 12.71
CA ARG A 160 4.21 8.02 14.17
C ARG A 160 5.62 8.34 14.66
N ASP A 161 6.63 7.66 14.12
CA ASP A 161 8.01 7.73 14.62
C ASP A 161 8.78 8.93 14.06
N ASN A 162 8.36 9.53 12.93
CA ASN A 162 9.16 10.52 12.20
C ASN A 162 8.46 11.85 11.91
N ILE A 163 7.13 11.92 11.92
CA ILE A 163 6.41 13.08 11.34
C ILE A 163 6.64 14.40 12.10
N THR A 164 7.04 14.34 13.38
CA THR A 164 7.44 15.52 14.15
C THR A 164 8.61 16.27 13.53
N ALA A 165 9.55 15.57 12.89
CA ALA A 165 10.65 16.18 12.16
C ALA A 165 10.19 16.98 10.93
N PHE A 166 8.97 16.74 10.46
CA PHE A 166 8.33 17.46 9.36
C PHE A 166 7.28 18.47 9.85
N GLY A 167 7.18 18.67 11.17
CA GLY A 167 6.24 19.59 11.81
C GLY A 167 4.86 19.01 12.13
N GLY A 168 4.64 17.71 11.91
CA GLY A 168 3.37 17.04 12.22
C GLY A 168 3.26 16.55 13.67
N ASP A 169 2.05 16.49 14.22
CA ASP A 169 1.74 15.82 15.49
C ASP A 169 1.36 14.35 15.23
N PRO A 170 2.16 13.37 15.67
CA PRO A 170 1.86 11.95 15.48
C PRO A 170 0.59 11.49 16.23
N ARG A 171 0.03 12.31 17.13
CA ARG A 171 -1.23 12.04 17.82
C ARG A 171 -2.46 12.62 17.12
N ARG A 172 -2.26 13.43 16.07
CA ARG A 172 -3.34 14.07 15.27
C ARG A 172 -3.28 13.62 13.82
N VAL A 173 -3.18 12.31 13.63
CA VAL A 173 -3.14 11.68 12.32
C VAL A 173 -4.57 11.34 11.86
N THR A 174 -4.95 11.85 10.70
CA THR A 174 -6.16 11.47 9.97
C THR A 174 -5.78 10.56 8.80
N LEU A 175 -6.21 9.31 8.84
CA LEU A 175 -6.05 8.38 7.71
C LEU A 175 -7.21 8.59 6.72
N PHE A 176 -6.91 8.80 5.45
CA PHE A 176 -7.95 8.99 4.44
C PHE A 176 -7.61 8.34 3.11
N GLY A 177 -8.65 7.97 2.37
CA GLY A 177 -8.50 7.28 1.10
C GLY A 177 -9.79 7.26 0.29
N GLU A 178 -9.68 6.82 -0.96
CA GLU A 178 -10.80 6.67 -1.90
C GLU A 178 -10.85 5.27 -2.50
N SER A 179 -12.06 4.75 -2.77
CA SER A 179 -12.28 3.42 -3.35
C SER A 179 -11.54 2.34 -2.54
N ALA A 180 -10.66 1.56 -3.16
CA ALA A 180 -9.82 0.58 -2.47
C ALA A 180 -9.02 1.18 -1.29
N GLY A 181 -8.53 2.42 -1.40
CA GLY A 181 -7.89 3.13 -0.30
C GLY A 181 -8.84 3.40 0.87
N ALA A 182 -10.10 3.75 0.59
CA ALA A 182 -11.15 3.84 1.61
C ALA A 182 -11.52 2.46 2.20
N GLY A 183 -11.43 1.40 1.39
CA GLY A 183 -11.54 0.02 1.85
C GLY A 183 -10.45 -0.32 2.89
N ILE A 184 -9.20 0.09 2.64
CA ILE A 184 -8.11 -0.03 3.62
C ILE A 184 -8.41 0.80 4.87
N VAL A 185 -8.86 2.05 4.73
CA VAL A 185 -9.23 2.92 5.89
C VAL A 185 -10.25 2.21 6.78
N THR A 186 -11.35 1.73 6.20
CA THR A 186 -12.42 1.03 6.94
C THR A 186 -11.96 -0.31 7.53
N THR A 187 -11.10 -1.04 6.83
CA THR A 187 -10.49 -2.27 7.36
C THR A 187 -9.59 -1.99 8.57
N LEU A 188 -8.77 -0.94 8.50
CA LEU A 188 -7.85 -0.60 9.59
C LEU A 188 -8.56 0.00 10.80
N LEU A 189 -9.74 0.61 10.64
CA LEU A 189 -10.60 1.00 11.77
C LEU A 189 -11.03 -0.20 12.62
N ALA A 190 -11.19 -1.38 12.02
CA ALA A 190 -11.53 -2.63 12.71
C ALA A 190 -10.31 -3.48 13.11
N SER A 191 -9.09 -3.04 12.78
CA SER A 191 -7.86 -3.82 12.99
C SER A 191 -7.17 -3.45 14.31
N PRO A 192 -6.98 -4.40 15.24
CA PRO A 192 -6.17 -4.16 16.44
C PRO A 192 -4.71 -3.78 16.11
N ALA A 193 -4.18 -4.24 14.98
CA ALA A 193 -2.83 -3.92 14.54
C ALA A 193 -2.63 -2.43 14.19
N ALA A 194 -3.73 -1.69 13.95
CA ALA A 194 -3.73 -0.26 13.70
C ALA A 194 -3.97 0.61 14.95
N ALA A 195 -4.21 -0.01 16.11
CA ALA A 195 -4.52 0.70 17.34
C ALA A 195 -3.46 1.75 17.68
N GLY A 196 -3.89 2.99 17.89
CA GLY A 196 -3.02 4.12 18.23
C GLY A 196 -2.15 4.66 17.08
N LEU A 197 -2.33 4.18 15.83
CA LEU A 197 -1.58 4.69 14.68
C LEU A 197 -2.25 5.88 13.98
N PHE A 198 -3.56 6.08 14.19
CA PHE A 198 -4.28 7.26 13.72
C PHE A 198 -5.44 7.60 14.66
N ALA A 199 -5.88 8.85 14.64
CA ALA A 199 -6.90 9.41 15.53
C ALA A 199 -8.23 9.73 14.83
N ALA A 200 -8.21 9.90 13.50
CA ALA A 200 -9.40 10.15 12.70
C ALA A 200 -9.32 9.44 11.35
N ALA A 201 -10.47 9.22 10.71
CA ALA A 201 -10.57 8.52 9.45
C ALA A 201 -11.55 9.21 8.48
N ILE A 202 -11.23 9.22 7.19
CA ILE A 202 -12.14 9.65 6.11
C ILE A 202 -12.13 8.58 5.01
N ALA A 203 -13.27 7.94 4.79
CA ALA A 203 -13.43 6.86 3.82
C ALA A 203 -14.34 7.30 2.66
N GLN A 204 -13.76 7.60 1.51
CA GLN A 204 -14.49 8.11 0.33
C GLN A 204 -14.84 6.94 -0.60
N SER A 205 -16.13 6.63 -0.78
CA SER A 205 -16.58 5.54 -1.66
C SER A 205 -16.00 4.16 -1.29
N SER A 206 -16.00 3.83 0.02
CA SER A 206 -15.42 2.58 0.52
C SER A 206 -16.18 1.33 0.07
N PRO A 207 -15.51 0.31 -0.50
CA PRO A 207 -16.07 -1.02 -0.67
C PRO A 207 -15.94 -1.82 0.64
N ALA A 208 -16.55 -1.36 1.73
CA ALA A 208 -16.33 -1.88 3.09
C ALA A 208 -16.61 -3.38 3.26
N THR A 209 -17.47 -3.97 2.41
CA THR A 209 -17.79 -5.41 2.39
C THR A 209 -16.83 -6.25 1.53
N SER A 210 -15.86 -5.63 0.87
CA SER A 210 -14.85 -6.32 0.06
C SER A 210 -13.68 -6.78 0.92
N VAL A 211 -13.99 -7.62 1.90
CA VAL A 211 -13.07 -8.36 2.76
C VAL A 211 -13.58 -9.79 2.81
N TYR A 212 -12.71 -10.79 2.65
CA TYR A 212 -13.14 -12.18 2.48
C TYR A 212 -12.43 -13.16 3.41
N ASP A 213 -12.98 -14.36 3.56
CA ASP A 213 -12.37 -15.46 4.31
C ASP A 213 -11.15 -16.09 3.59
N ARG A 214 -10.41 -16.89 4.36
CA ARG A 214 -9.25 -17.66 3.89
C ARG A 214 -9.63 -18.70 2.84
N ASP A 215 -10.82 -19.29 2.89
CA ASP A 215 -11.25 -20.30 1.93
C ASP A 215 -11.39 -19.71 0.54
N ARG A 216 -12.01 -18.52 0.43
CA ARG A 216 -12.11 -17.78 -0.83
C ARG A 216 -10.74 -17.31 -1.30
N ALA A 217 -9.91 -16.81 -0.38
CA ALA A 217 -8.56 -16.39 -0.69
C ALA A 217 -7.72 -17.56 -1.27
N GLY A 218 -7.86 -18.76 -0.71
CA GLY A 218 -7.22 -19.98 -1.21
C GLY A 218 -7.62 -20.32 -2.65
N ARG A 219 -8.91 -20.19 -3.01
CA ARG A 219 -9.36 -20.39 -4.39
C ARG A 219 -8.77 -19.37 -5.37
N VAL A 220 -8.59 -18.11 -4.93
CA VAL A 220 -7.93 -17.08 -5.74
C VAL A 220 -6.44 -17.40 -5.91
N ALA A 221 -5.76 -17.86 -4.84
CA ALA A 221 -4.38 -18.32 -4.90
C ALA A 221 -4.20 -19.50 -5.87
N GLU A 222 -5.06 -20.51 -5.80
CA GLU A 222 -5.04 -21.65 -6.73
C GLU A 222 -5.24 -21.20 -8.19
N ALA A 223 -6.20 -20.31 -8.44
CA ALA A 223 -6.40 -19.75 -9.78
C ALA A 223 -5.15 -19.04 -10.30
N PHE A 224 -4.50 -18.24 -9.44
CA PHE A 224 -3.26 -17.52 -9.76
C PHE A 224 -2.09 -18.47 -10.08
N LEU A 225 -1.87 -19.50 -9.26
CA LEU A 225 -0.85 -20.53 -9.53
C LEU A 225 -1.14 -21.27 -10.84
N GLY A 226 -2.42 -21.56 -11.11
CA GLY A 226 -2.86 -22.15 -12.37
C GLY A 226 -2.53 -21.29 -13.59
N LYS A 227 -2.66 -19.95 -13.49
CA LYS A 227 -2.24 -19.03 -14.58
C LYS A 227 -0.74 -19.03 -14.82
N LEU A 228 0.04 -19.30 -13.79
CA LEU A 228 1.49 -19.43 -13.86
C LEU A 228 1.95 -20.84 -14.28
N GLY A 229 1.03 -21.81 -14.37
CA GLY A 229 1.36 -23.20 -14.67
C GLY A 229 2.23 -23.86 -13.61
N ILE A 230 2.08 -23.46 -12.34
CA ILE A 230 2.82 -24.05 -11.21
C ILE A 230 1.85 -24.63 -10.16
N THR A 231 2.32 -25.62 -9.43
CA THR A 231 1.59 -26.26 -8.33
C THR A 231 1.86 -25.58 -6.98
N ALA A 232 1.05 -25.90 -5.96
CA ALA A 232 1.29 -25.47 -4.58
C ALA A 232 2.68 -25.88 -4.04
N SER A 233 3.16 -27.08 -4.41
CA SER A 233 4.51 -27.55 -4.05
C SER A 233 5.61 -26.68 -4.66
N GLU A 234 5.37 -26.11 -5.83
CA GLU A 234 6.32 -25.29 -6.59
C GLU A 234 6.26 -23.79 -6.24
N SER A 235 5.44 -23.37 -5.27
CA SER A 235 5.24 -21.95 -4.96
C SER A 235 6.51 -21.17 -4.59
N ARG A 236 7.61 -21.84 -4.25
CA ARG A 236 8.94 -21.19 -4.12
C ARG A 236 9.35 -20.45 -5.40
N ARG A 237 8.97 -20.96 -6.58
CA ARG A 237 9.26 -20.34 -7.88
C ARG A 237 8.70 -18.92 -8.01
N LEU A 238 7.71 -18.54 -7.19
CA LEU A 238 7.15 -17.19 -7.15
C LEU A 238 8.18 -16.13 -6.77
N ILE A 239 9.15 -16.49 -5.90
CA ILE A 239 10.19 -15.58 -5.42
C ILE A 239 11.06 -15.07 -6.56
N ASP A 240 11.38 -15.93 -7.52
CA ASP A 240 12.24 -15.61 -8.67
C ASP A 240 11.43 -15.42 -9.97
N MET A 241 10.10 -15.49 -9.90
CA MET A 241 9.24 -15.39 -11.08
C MET A 241 9.44 -14.01 -11.75
N PRO A 242 9.54 -13.95 -13.08
CA PRO A 242 9.58 -12.67 -13.78
C PRO A 242 8.35 -11.82 -13.45
N MET A 243 8.56 -10.54 -13.13
CA MET A 243 7.48 -9.63 -12.76
C MET A 243 6.37 -9.58 -13.82
N ALA A 244 6.74 -9.59 -15.11
CA ALA A 244 5.76 -9.62 -16.21
C ALA A 244 4.82 -10.85 -16.14
N ALA A 245 5.32 -12.01 -15.73
CA ALA A 245 4.49 -13.22 -15.56
C ALA A 245 3.55 -13.09 -14.35
N ILE A 246 4.04 -12.54 -13.22
CA ILE A 246 3.22 -12.24 -12.05
C ILE A 246 2.10 -11.27 -12.42
N LEU A 247 2.41 -10.18 -13.12
CA LEU A 247 1.42 -9.17 -13.52
C LEU A 247 0.41 -9.73 -14.51
N ALA A 248 0.85 -10.52 -15.50
CA ALA A 248 -0.04 -11.17 -16.45
C ALA A 248 -1.01 -12.15 -15.77
N ALA A 249 -0.52 -12.99 -14.85
CA ALA A 249 -1.35 -13.88 -14.07
C ALA A 249 -2.31 -13.11 -13.14
N SER A 250 -1.82 -12.04 -12.50
CA SER A 250 -2.64 -11.17 -11.65
C SER A 250 -3.78 -10.54 -12.46
N GLN A 251 -3.50 -10.05 -13.67
CA GLN A 251 -4.52 -9.47 -14.54
C GLN A 251 -5.59 -10.50 -14.93
N GLN A 252 -5.18 -11.70 -15.35
CA GLN A 252 -6.13 -12.74 -15.73
C GLN A 252 -7.05 -13.14 -14.56
N VAL A 253 -6.52 -13.27 -13.35
CA VAL A 253 -7.34 -13.57 -12.16
C VAL A 253 -8.26 -12.40 -11.80
N PHE A 254 -7.76 -11.16 -11.90
CA PHE A 254 -8.57 -9.96 -11.68
C PHE A 254 -9.78 -9.91 -12.62
N ASP A 255 -9.60 -10.23 -13.91
CA ASP A 255 -10.68 -10.23 -14.90
C ASP A 255 -11.66 -11.40 -14.71
N GLU A 256 -11.16 -12.59 -14.36
CA GLU A 256 -11.98 -13.80 -14.27
C GLU A 256 -12.88 -13.87 -13.03
N VAL A 257 -12.41 -13.35 -11.88
CA VAL A 257 -13.13 -13.51 -10.61
C VAL A 257 -14.52 -12.85 -10.63
N PRO A 258 -14.69 -11.58 -11.05
CA PRO A 258 -16.00 -10.93 -11.11
C PRO A 258 -16.94 -11.58 -12.13
N VAL A 259 -16.40 -12.17 -13.21
CA VAL A 259 -17.21 -12.87 -14.22
C VAL A 259 -17.78 -14.18 -13.65
N ARG A 260 -16.96 -14.94 -12.91
CA ARG A 260 -17.38 -16.20 -12.28
C ARG A 260 -18.22 -15.99 -11.02
N ASN A 261 -17.94 -14.94 -10.27
CA ASN A 261 -18.59 -14.61 -9.01
C ASN A 261 -18.95 -13.11 -9.00
N PRO A 262 -20.07 -12.73 -9.62
CA PRO A 262 -20.50 -11.34 -9.71
C PRO A 262 -20.56 -10.64 -8.36
N GLY A 263 -20.15 -9.37 -8.33
CA GLY A 263 -20.11 -8.57 -7.09
C GLY A 263 -18.90 -8.83 -6.19
N THR A 264 -17.91 -9.60 -6.66
CA THR A 264 -16.71 -9.90 -5.87
C THR A 264 -15.41 -9.50 -6.57
N LEU A 265 -14.36 -9.25 -5.78
CA LEU A 265 -13.04 -8.84 -6.27
C LEU A 265 -11.98 -9.92 -6.02
N ALA A 266 -10.99 -10.04 -6.92
CA ALA A 266 -9.91 -11.02 -6.77
C ALA A 266 -8.98 -10.69 -5.59
N PHE A 267 -8.47 -9.46 -5.59
CA PHE A 267 -7.43 -8.99 -4.69
C PHE A 267 -8.02 -7.99 -3.71
N VAL A 268 -8.11 -8.37 -2.44
CA VAL A 268 -8.65 -7.55 -1.36
C VAL A 268 -8.04 -7.98 -0.02
N PRO A 269 -8.24 -7.23 1.07
CA PRO A 269 -7.98 -7.73 2.42
C PRO A 269 -8.75 -9.02 2.74
N ILE A 270 -8.17 -9.83 3.62
CA ILE A 270 -8.80 -11.05 4.14
C ILE A 270 -8.90 -11.03 5.66
N VAL A 271 -9.88 -11.74 6.21
CA VAL A 271 -9.93 -12.07 7.63
C VAL A 271 -8.88 -13.16 7.89
N ASP A 272 -7.73 -12.76 8.43
CA ASP A 272 -6.59 -13.66 8.64
C ASP A 272 -6.38 -14.08 10.10
N GLY A 273 -7.10 -13.46 11.04
CA GLY A 273 -6.93 -13.72 12.48
C GLY A 273 -5.68 -13.10 13.10
N ASP A 274 -4.91 -12.31 12.34
CA ASP A 274 -3.71 -11.59 12.82
C ASP A 274 -3.84 -10.07 12.59
N VAL A 275 -3.79 -9.63 11.33
CA VAL A 275 -4.01 -8.22 10.99
C VAL A 275 -5.47 -7.87 11.16
N LEU A 276 -6.36 -8.78 10.76
CA LEU A 276 -7.80 -8.60 10.83
C LEU A 276 -8.45 -9.82 11.46
N ALA A 277 -8.99 -9.62 12.67
CA ALA A 277 -9.58 -10.69 13.46
C ALA A 277 -10.97 -11.12 12.97
N ASP A 278 -11.74 -10.19 12.41
CA ASP A 278 -13.10 -10.42 11.91
C ASP A 278 -13.43 -9.42 10.79
N TYR A 279 -14.56 -9.60 10.11
CA TYR A 279 -15.06 -8.67 9.10
C TYR A 279 -15.26 -7.26 9.70
N PRO A 280 -14.90 -6.20 8.95
CA PRO A 280 -14.98 -4.82 9.47
C PRO A 280 -16.40 -4.27 9.56
N VAL A 281 -17.41 -4.96 9.00
CA VAL A 281 -18.83 -4.58 8.95
C VAL A 281 -19.74 -5.79 9.13
#